data_AF-A0A7X9ANL9-F1
#
_entry.id   AF-A0A7X9ANL9-F1
#
_cell.length_a   1.000
_cell.length_b   1.000
_cell.length_c   1.000
_cell.angle_alpha   90.00
_cell.angle_beta   90.00
_cell.angle_gamma   90.00
#
_symmetry.space_group_name_H-M   'P 1'
#
loop_
_entity.id
_entity.type
_entity.pdbx_description
1 polymer ?
#
loop_
_entity_poly.entity_id
_entity_poly.type
_entity_poly.pdbx_seq_one_letter_code
_entity_poly.pdbx_strand_id
1 'polypeptide(L)'
;MEQLTWMVQTSPPGKIPIVVAEYVLNDLGVFVKRERRVPKNEPLNMLTGFRIGYKLIQGTGYRAAPLDRNAILWHKVTDVIEKAEGYLCIRGNRKDEIEIFFDIECRDEVLRFIRTMRSLHPPVAAADYSAASWICWRDDDEWDDPFAPLTEMIEEELNTERFLEPEVVEETVLPGFDA
;
A
#
# COMPACT_ATOMS: atom_id res chain seq x y z
N MET A 1 -9.25 -17.55 -3.30
CA MET A 1 -8.31 -16.56 -3.86
C MET A 1 -6.98 -16.76 -3.19
N GLU A 2 -5.89 -16.85 -3.97
CA GLU A 2 -4.55 -16.82 -3.38
C GLU A 2 -4.23 -15.37 -2.99
N GLN A 3 -3.83 -15.17 -1.74
CA GLN A 3 -3.43 -13.87 -1.21
C GLN A 3 -2.21 -14.08 -0.31
N LEU A 4 -1.28 -13.13 -0.38
CA LEU A 4 -0.16 -13.01 0.56
C LEU A 4 -0.35 -11.74 1.38
N THR A 5 -0.34 -11.88 2.70
CA THR A 5 -0.40 -10.75 3.64
C THR A 5 0.75 -10.87 4.62
N TRP A 6 1.46 -9.77 4.84
CA TRP A 6 2.49 -9.70 5.88
C TRP A 6 2.69 -8.26 6.36
N MET A 7 3.45 -8.12 7.44
CA MET A 7 3.73 -6.84 8.05
C MET A 7 5.20 -6.77 8.46
N VAL A 8 5.87 -5.65 8.19
CA VAL A 8 7.30 -5.48 8.45
C VAL A 8 7.62 -4.06 8.88
N GLN A 9 8.63 -3.90 9.74
CA GLN A 9 9.16 -2.58 10.09
C GLN A 9 10.06 -2.08 8.95
N THR A 10 9.74 -0.93 8.37
CA THR A 10 10.50 -0.33 7.27
C THR A 10 11.42 0.79 7.73
N SER A 11 11.20 1.34 8.92
CA SER A 11 12.11 2.33 9.52
C SER A 11 13.39 1.67 10.06
N PRO A 12 14.54 2.38 10.07
CA PRO A 12 15.79 1.88 10.66
C PRO A 12 15.63 1.43 12.12
N PRO A 13 16.32 0.37 12.56
CA PRO A 13 16.29 -0.08 13.95
C PRO A 13 16.69 1.04 14.94
N GLY A 14 16.02 1.09 16.09
CA GLY A 14 16.33 2.04 17.17
C GLY A 14 15.89 3.49 16.93
N LYS A 15 15.18 3.77 15.83
CA LYS A 15 14.56 5.09 15.58
C LYS A 15 13.08 5.06 15.95
N ILE A 16 12.63 6.09 16.66
CA ILE A 16 11.23 6.30 17.05
C ILE A 16 10.75 7.62 16.43
N PRO A 17 9.53 7.69 15.85
CA PRO A 17 8.56 6.60 15.68
C PRO A 17 9.08 5.52 14.72
N ILE A 18 8.71 4.26 14.97
CA ILE A 18 8.92 3.19 13.98
C ILE A 18 7.87 3.31 12.88
N VAL A 19 8.22 2.94 11.66
CA VAL A 19 7.26 2.82 10.54
C VAL A 19 7.05 1.35 10.28
N VAL A 20 5.80 0.93 10.31
CA VAL A 20 5.38 -0.44 9.98
C VAL A 20 4.53 -0.38 8.73
N ALA A 21 4.83 -1.27 7.78
CA ALA A 21 4.06 -1.45 6.56
C ALA A 21 3.34 -2.80 6.61
N GLU A 22 2.04 -2.78 6.34
CA GLU A 22 1.22 -3.94 6.04
C GLU A 22 1.11 -4.05 4.52
N TYR A 23 1.40 -5.23 3.98
CA TYR A 23 1.34 -5.53 2.56
C TYR A 23 0.28 -6.57 2.28
N VAL A 24 -0.46 -6.38 1.19
CA VAL A 24 -1.36 -7.38 0.62
C VAL A 24 -1.05 -7.51 -0.86
N LEU A 25 -0.73 -8.72 -1.30
CA LEU A 25 -0.74 -9.12 -2.70
C LEU A 25 -1.92 -10.07 -2.90
N ASN A 26 -2.85 -9.74 -3.78
CA ASN A 26 -3.98 -10.59 -4.11
C ASN A 26 -4.12 -10.69 -5.64
N ASP A 27 -5.25 -11.22 -6.09
CA ASP A 27 -5.59 -11.36 -7.51
C ASP A 27 -5.77 -10.02 -8.25
N LEU A 28 -6.09 -8.94 -7.53
CA LEU A 28 -6.31 -7.63 -8.10
C LEU A 28 -5.01 -6.84 -8.31
N GLY A 29 -4.13 -6.84 -7.31
CA GLY A 29 -2.95 -5.98 -7.33
C GLY A 29 -2.04 -6.07 -6.11
N VAL A 30 -1.27 -5.00 -5.96
CA VAL A 30 -0.32 -4.75 -4.89
C VAL A 30 -0.86 -3.63 -4.03
N PHE A 31 -1.00 -3.89 -2.73
CA PHE A 31 -1.52 -2.94 -1.76
C PHE A 31 -0.56 -2.78 -0.60
N VAL A 32 -0.43 -1.56 -0.10
CA VAL A 32 0.34 -1.25 1.09
C VAL A 32 -0.43 -0.26 1.96
N LYS A 33 -0.33 -0.43 3.28
CA LYS A 33 -0.74 0.56 4.27
C LYS A 33 0.40 0.73 5.26
N ARG A 34 0.75 1.97 5.57
CA ARG A 34 1.80 2.29 6.53
C ARG A 34 1.23 3.01 7.73
N GLU A 35 1.84 2.75 8.87
CA GLU A 35 1.53 3.44 10.11
C GLU A 35 2.80 3.74 10.91
N ARG A 36 2.77 4.88 11.60
CA ARG A 36 3.79 5.25 12.56
C ARG A 36 3.43 4.65 13.90
N ARG A 37 4.32 3.85 14.49
CA ARG A 37 4.13 3.32 15.85
C ARG A 37 5.13 3.93 16.83
N VAL A 38 4.65 4.15 18.06
CA VAL A 38 5.45 4.61 19.19
C VAL A 38 5.18 3.69 20.37
N PRO A 39 6.20 3.21 21.12
CA PRO A 39 5.96 2.44 22.32
C PRO A 39 5.09 3.21 23.31
N LYS A 40 4.16 2.53 24.00
CA LYS A 40 3.17 3.15 24.90
C LYS A 40 3.80 3.98 26.03
N ASN A 41 5.04 3.64 26.42
CA ASN A 41 5.77 4.30 27.50
C ASN A 41 6.59 5.51 27.01
N GLU A 42 6.76 5.67 25.70
CA GLU A 42 7.49 6.80 25.13
C GLU A 42 6.58 8.04 25.08
N PRO A 43 7.14 9.23 25.34
CA PRO A 43 6.39 10.48 25.22
C PRO A 43 6.04 10.70 23.74
N LEU A 44 4.78 11.04 23.48
CA LEU A 44 4.39 11.55 22.18
C LEU A 44 4.82 13.02 22.13
N ASN A 45 5.52 13.44 21.07
CA ASN A 45 5.94 14.83 20.90
C ASN A 45 4.72 15.75 20.99
N MET A 46 4.60 16.53 22.09
CA MET A 46 3.57 17.56 22.26
C MET A 46 3.80 18.69 21.24
N LEU A 47 3.30 18.52 20.01
CA LEU A 47 3.06 19.65 19.13
C LEU A 47 1.75 20.33 19.60
N THR A 48 1.94 21.34 20.46
CA THR A 48 1.03 22.49 20.61
C THR A 48 -0.46 22.18 20.86
N GLY A 49 -0.79 21.39 21.89
CA GLY A 49 -2.17 21.30 22.39
C GLY A 49 -3.19 20.57 21.52
N PHE A 50 -2.77 19.99 20.38
CA PHE A 50 -3.61 19.12 19.56
C PHE A 50 -3.43 17.66 19.99
N ARG A 51 -4.54 16.89 20.00
CA ARG A 51 -4.50 15.45 20.25
C ARG A 51 -3.63 14.81 19.16
N ILE A 52 -2.50 14.27 19.57
CA ILE A 52 -1.65 13.47 18.71
C ILE A 52 -2.50 12.25 18.31
N GLY A 53 -2.76 12.09 17.00
CA GLY A 53 -3.69 11.11 16.40
C GLY A 53 -3.27 9.64 16.54
N TYR A 54 -2.61 9.30 17.66
CA TYR A 54 -2.12 7.96 17.94
C TYR A 54 -3.14 7.19 18.79
N LYS A 55 -3.60 6.04 18.28
CA LYS A 55 -4.49 5.09 18.96
C LYS A 55 -3.69 3.95 19.56
N LEU A 56 -4.08 3.47 20.74
CA LEU A 56 -3.47 2.26 21.33
C LEU A 56 -3.84 1.04 20.47
N ILE A 57 -2.86 0.27 20.00
CA ILE A 57 -3.11 -0.98 19.29
C ILE A 57 -3.33 -2.08 20.34
N GLN A 58 -4.53 -2.64 20.38
CA GLN A 58 -4.88 -3.69 21.34
C GLN A 58 -3.94 -4.90 21.23
N GLY A 59 -3.60 -5.50 22.37
CA GLY A 59 -2.68 -6.65 22.41
C GLY A 59 -1.20 -6.32 22.20
N THR A 60 -0.84 -5.06 21.97
CA THR A 60 0.56 -4.65 21.74
C THR A 60 1.06 -3.62 22.76
N GLY A 61 2.38 -3.43 22.78
CA GLY A 61 3.06 -2.38 23.53
C GLY A 61 3.08 -1.01 22.83
N TYR A 62 2.32 -0.80 21.76
CA TYR A 62 2.45 0.34 20.86
C TYR A 62 1.16 1.17 20.72
N ARG A 63 1.35 2.45 20.41
CA ARG A 63 0.33 3.33 19.84
C ARG A 63 0.65 3.55 18.36
N ALA A 64 -0.34 3.62 17.49
CA ALA A 64 -0.18 3.85 16.07
C ALA A 64 -0.92 5.09 15.58
N ALA A 65 -0.38 5.77 14.58
CA ALA A 65 -1.07 6.74 13.76
C ALA A 65 -0.98 6.31 12.28
N PRO A 66 -2.08 6.41 11.51
CA PRO A 66 -2.03 6.16 10.06
C PRO A 66 -1.01 7.07 9.40
N LEU A 67 -0.32 6.57 8.37
CA LEU A 67 0.63 7.33 7.58
C LEU A 67 0.16 7.51 6.15
N ASP A 68 0.01 6.40 5.43
CA ASP A 68 -0.42 6.37 4.04
C ASP A 68 -0.98 4.99 3.68
N ARG A 69 -1.64 4.92 2.53
CA ARG A 69 -1.98 3.68 1.83
C ARG A 69 -1.71 3.87 0.35
N ASN A 70 -1.49 2.79 -0.39
CA ASN A 70 -1.31 2.84 -1.84
C ASN A 70 -1.71 1.52 -2.49
N ALA A 71 -2.08 1.58 -3.76
CA ALA A 71 -2.55 0.45 -4.54
C ALA A 71 -2.07 0.56 -5.99
N ILE A 72 -1.58 -0.54 -6.56
CA ILE A 72 -1.27 -0.67 -7.99
C ILE A 72 -1.87 -1.98 -8.49
N LEU A 73 -2.81 -1.92 -9.44
CA LEU A 73 -3.39 -3.10 -10.06
C LEU A 73 -2.39 -3.80 -10.97
N TRP A 74 -2.45 -5.13 -11.09
CA TRP A 74 -1.44 -5.89 -11.84
C TRP A 74 -1.30 -5.45 -13.30
N HIS A 75 -2.42 -5.20 -13.97
CA HIS A 75 -2.45 -4.74 -15.36
C HIS A 75 -1.96 -3.28 -15.54
N LYS A 76 -1.63 -2.59 -14.44
CA LYS A 76 -0.99 -1.28 -14.42
C LYS A 76 0.46 -1.33 -13.96
N VAL A 77 0.99 -2.50 -13.58
CA VAL A 77 2.39 -2.66 -13.21
C VAL A 77 3.26 -2.60 -14.46
N THR A 78 4.07 -1.54 -14.58
CA THR A 78 5.00 -1.33 -15.69
C THR A 78 6.35 -1.98 -15.43
N ASP A 79 6.82 -1.97 -14.19
CA ASP A 79 8.14 -2.50 -13.83
C ASP A 79 8.18 -3.08 -12.42
N VAL A 80 9.08 -4.04 -12.22
CA VAL A 80 9.41 -4.61 -10.91
C VAL A 80 10.92 -4.71 -10.80
N ILE A 81 11.48 -3.90 -9.93
CA ILE A 81 12.93 -3.73 -9.77
C ILE A 81 13.32 -4.28 -8.40
N GLU A 82 14.08 -5.37 -8.39
CA GLU A 82 14.75 -5.83 -7.16
C GLU A 82 15.91 -4.87 -6.85
N LYS A 83 15.83 -4.19 -5.72
CA LYS A 83 16.78 -3.13 -5.35
C LYS A 83 17.86 -3.67 -4.42
N ALA A 84 17.49 -4.60 -3.54
CA ALA A 84 18.37 -5.32 -2.63
C ALA A 84 17.70 -6.64 -2.19
N GLU A 85 18.45 -7.48 -1.47
CA GLU A 85 17.85 -8.64 -0.78
C GLU A 85 16.79 -8.16 0.22
N GLY A 86 15.57 -8.71 0.14
CA GLY A 86 14.45 -8.33 1.00
C GLY A 86 13.71 -7.05 0.59
N TYR A 87 14.03 -6.46 -0.57
CA TYR A 87 13.48 -5.17 -0.99
C TYR A 87 13.30 -5.07 -2.51
N LEU A 88 12.07 -4.76 -2.94
CA LEU A 88 11.74 -4.49 -4.33
C LEU A 88 10.90 -3.20 -4.47
N CYS A 89 10.96 -2.62 -5.66
CA CYS A 89 10.16 -1.47 -6.07
C CYS A 89 9.24 -1.91 -7.21
N ILE A 90 7.93 -1.69 -7.04
CA ILE A 90 6.92 -1.90 -8.07
C ILE A 90 6.51 -0.53 -8.61
N ARG A 91 6.56 -0.39 -9.94
CA ARG A 91 6.13 0.82 -10.65
C ARG A 91 4.81 0.56 -11.35
N GLY A 92 3.89 1.51 -11.21
CA GLY A 92 2.54 1.43 -11.73
C GLY A 92 2.29 2.42 -12.87
N ASN A 93 1.17 3.14 -12.74
CA ASN A 93 0.77 4.25 -13.60
C ASN A 93 1.78 5.42 -13.50
N ARG A 94 1.44 6.58 -14.08
CA ARG A 94 2.35 7.71 -14.32
C ARG A 94 3.40 8.01 -13.24
N LYS A 95 3.04 7.98 -11.95
CA LYS A 95 3.94 8.31 -10.83
C LYS A 95 3.88 7.32 -9.68
N ASP A 96 3.20 6.20 -9.86
CA ASP A 96 2.93 5.29 -8.74
C ASP A 96 4.12 4.37 -8.51
N GLU A 97 4.67 4.43 -7.30
CA GLU A 97 5.70 3.49 -6.84
C GLU A 97 5.30 2.91 -5.49
N ILE A 98 5.38 1.59 -5.36
CA ILE A 98 5.26 0.88 -4.09
C ILE A 98 6.57 0.17 -3.80
N GLU A 99 7.20 0.58 -2.71
CA GLU A 99 8.29 -0.15 -2.10
C GLU A 99 7.75 -1.29 -1.25
N ILE A 100 8.20 -2.51 -1.56
CA ILE A 100 7.87 -3.72 -0.83
C ILE A 100 9.11 -4.22 -0.10
N PHE A 101 8.97 -4.37 1.21
CA PHE A 101 9.96 -5.00 2.08
C PHE A 101 9.42 -6.35 2.55
N PHE A 102 10.30 -7.35 2.64
CA PHE A 102 9.96 -8.68 3.14
C PHE A 102 11.19 -9.33 3.76
N ASP A 103 10.94 -10.22 4.73
CA ASP A 103 12.00 -11.05 5.29
C ASP A 103 12.51 -12.04 4.24
N ILE A 104 13.78 -12.44 4.35
CA ILE A 104 14.43 -13.32 3.38
C ILE A 104 13.69 -14.66 3.21
N GLU A 105 13.04 -15.13 4.27
CA GLU A 105 12.25 -16.37 4.27
C GLU A 105 11.02 -16.27 3.37
N CYS A 106 10.46 -15.07 3.18
CA CYS A 106 9.29 -14.83 2.33
C CYS A 106 9.66 -14.47 0.88
N ARG A 107 10.95 -14.24 0.58
CA ARG A 107 11.42 -13.73 -0.71
C ARG A 107 10.92 -14.53 -1.89
N ASP A 108 11.14 -15.84 -1.88
CA ASP A 108 10.84 -16.70 -3.03
C ASP A 108 9.33 -16.80 -3.28
N GLU A 109 8.53 -16.76 -2.21
CA GLU A 109 7.08 -16.76 -2.31
C GLU A 109 6.56 -15.45 -2.90
N VAL A 110 7.02 -14.30 -2.41
CA VAL A 110 6.65 -12.97 -2.93
C VAL A 110 7.04 -12.83 -4.40
N LEU A 111 8.27 -13.18 -4.75
CA LEU A 111 8.75 -13.09 -6.14
C LEU A 111 8.00 -14.03 -7.08
N ARG A 112 7.67 -15.25 -6.62
CA ARG A 112 6.87 -16.19 -7.39
C ARG A 112 5.46 -15.64 -7.63
N PHE A 113 4.81 -15.09 -6.60
CA PHE A 113 3.48 -14.50 -6.72
C PHE A 113 3.46 -13.35 -7.73
N ILE A 114 4.39 -12.39 -7.60
CA ILE A 114 4.51 -11.25 -8.52
C ILE A 114 4.72 -11.73 -9.96
N ARG A 115 5.61 -12.70 -10.18
CA ARG A 115 5.87 -13.25 -11.53
C ARG A 115 4.62 -13.90 -12.12
N THR A 116 3.91 -14.71 -11.33
CA THR A 116 2.66 -15.34 -11.77
C THR A 116 1.61 -14.30 -12.14
N MET A 117 1.35 -13.34 -11.25
CA MET A 117 0.33 -12.33 -11.49
C MET A 117 0.64 -11.43 -12.69
N ARG A 118 1.90 -11.02 -12.87
CA ARG A 118 2.30 -10.26 -14.06
C ARG A 118 2.13 -11.05 -15.36
N SER A 119 2.30 -12.37 -15.33
CA SER A 119 2.07 -13.21 -16.51
C SER A 119 0.58 -13.34 -16.84
N LEU A 120 -0.30 -13.32 -15.83
CA LEU A 120 -1.75 -13.41 -16.00
C LEU A 120 -2.37 -12.07 -16.39
N HIS A 121 -1.76 -10.95 -15.99
CA HIS A 121 -2.27 -9.60 -16.18
C HIS A 121 -1.24 -8.73 -16.89
N PRO A 122 -1.08 -8.86 -18.22
CA PRO A 122 -0.17 -8.00 -18.99
C PRO A 122 -0.58 -6.51 -18.87
N PRO A 123 0.37 -5.57 -18.98
CA PRO A 123 0.08 -4.14 -18.87
C PRO A 123 -0.93 -3.64 -19.91
N VAL A 124 -1.86 -2.79 -19.49
CA VAL A 124 -2.88 -2.17 -20.35
C VAL A 124 -2.68 -0.65 -20.39
N ALA A 125 -2.36 -0.14 -21.58
CA ALA A 125 -2.03 1.26 -21.81
C ALA A 125 -3.21 2.22 -21.58
N ALA A 126 -4.42 1.80 -21.98
CA ALA A 126 -5.62 2.61 -21.95
C ALA A 126 -6.03 3.05 -20.54
N ALA A 127 -6.81 4.13 -20.47
CA ALA A 127 -7.43 4.58 -19.22
C ALA A 127 -8.30 3.48 -18.60
N ASP A 128 -8.31 3.41 -17.26
CA ASP A 128 -8.99 2.35 -16.51
C ASP A 128 -9.72 2.93 -15.28
N TYR A 129 -11.03 2.69 -15.20
CA TYR A 129 -11.86 3.21 -14.12
C TYR A 129 -11.61 2.51 -12.77
N SER A 130 -11.22 1.23 -12.78
CA SER A 130 -10.88 0.53 -11.55
C SER A 130 -9.59 1.07 -10.98
N ALA A 131 -8.54 1.26 -11.78
CA ALA A 131 -7.30 1.89 -11.33
C ALA A 131 -7.56 3.32 -10.79
N ALA A 132 -8.47 4.07 -11.42
CA ALA A 132 -8.86 5.41 -10.97
C ALA A 132 -9.57 5.39 -9.61
N SER A 133 -10.42 4.40 -9.33
CA SER A 133 -11.05 4.26 -8.01
C SER A 133 -10.02 4.04 -6.91
N TRP A 134 -8.98 3.26 -7.19
CA TRP A 134 -7.88 3.05 -6.25
C TRP A 134 -6.97 4.27 -6.06
N ILE A 135 -6.83 5.13 -7.08
CA ILE A 135 -6.21 6.46 -6.93
C ILE A 135 -7.03 7.32 -5.97
N CYS A 136 -8.34 7.40 -6.15
CA CYS A 136 -9.20 8.12 -5.22
C CYS A 136 -9.14 7.54 -3.80
N TRP A 137 -9.16 6.21 -3.64
CA TRP A 137 -9.00 5.57 -2.33
C TRP A 137 -7.66 5.92 -1.67
N ARG A 138 -6.57 5.97 -2.44
CA ARG A 138 -5.25 6.40 -1.94
C ARG A 138 -5.26 7.85 -1.45
N ASP A 139 -5.86 8.75 -2.23
CA ASP A 139 -5.82 10.20 -2.00
C ASP A 139 -6.93 10.70 -1.06
N ASP A 140 -7.82 9.80 -0.62
CA ASP A 140 -8.85 10.09 0.36
C ASP A 140 -8.25 10.25 1.76
N ASP A 141 -8.39 11.46 2.33
CA ASP A 141 -7.92 11.80 3.67
C ASP A 141 -8.92 11.40 4.78
N GLU A 142 -10.17 11.05 4.42
CA GLU A 142 -11.24 10.70 5.36
C GLU A 142 -11.41 9.17 5.43
N TRP A 143 -10.65 8.52 6.31
CA TRP A 143 -10.70 7.06 6.47
C TRP A 143 -11.77 6.69 7.51
N ASP A 144 -12.69 5.77 7.16
CA ASP A 144 -13.75 5.30 8.07
C ASP A 144 -13.17 4.65 9.35
N ASP A 145 -12.36 3.60 9.22
CA ASP A 145 -11.47 3.13 10.29
C ASP A 145 -10.02 3.02 9.78
N PRO A 146 -9.15 3.99 10.11
CA PRO A 146 -7.79 3.97 9.63
C PRO A 146 -6.91 2.85 10.21
N PHE A 147 -7.42 2.12 11.21
CA PHE A 147 -6.72 1.04 11.89
C PHE A 147 -7.23 -0.35 11.52
N ALA A 148 -8.25 -0.46 10.65
CA ALA A 148 -8.72 -1.73 10.13
C ALA A 148 -7.58 -2.46 9.36
N PRO A 149 -7.48 -3.80 9.42
CA PRO A 149 -6.56 -4.57 8.60
C PRO A 149 -6.67 -4.20 7.11
N LEU A 150 -5.53 -4.17 6.40
CA LEU A 150 -5.51 -3.75 5.00
C LEU A 150 -6.42 -4.62 4.11
N THR A 151 -6.57 -5.90 4.44
CA THR A 151 -7.50 -6.79 3.71
C THR A 151 -8.96 -6.33 3.86
N GLU A 152 -9.38 -5.94 5.05
CA GLU A 152 -10.75 -5.44 5.29
C GLU A 152 -10.99 -4.13 4.53
N MET A 153 -10.01 -3.22 4.55
CA MET A 153 -10.09 -1.96 3.79
C MET A 153 -10.20 -2.18 2.28
N ILE A 154 -9.52 -3.20 1.75
CA ILE A 154 -9.62 -3.56 0.32
C ILE A 154 -11.02 -4.12 0.01
N GLU A 155 -11.54 -5.00 0.88
CA GLU A 155 -12.88 -5.58 0.71
C GLU A 155 -13.98 -4.52 0.77
N GLU A 156 -13.87 -3.53 1.65
CA GLU A 156 -14.80 -2.41 1.75
C GLU A 156 -14.77 -1.54 0.47
N GLU A 157 -13.57 -1.20 -0.01
CA GLU A 157 -13.41 -0.39 -1.22
C GLU A 157 -13.98 -1.09 -2.46
N LEU A 158 -13.86 -2.42 -2.56
CA LEU A 158 -14.45 -3.20 -3.65
C LEU A 158 -15.98 -3.12 -3.73
N ASN A 159 -16.64 -2.75 -2.63
CA ASN A 159 -18.10 -2.60 -2.55
C ASN A 159 -18.54 -1.12 -2.62
N THR A 160 -17.60 -0.19 -2.80
CA THR A 160 -17.87 1.25 -2.83
C THR A 160 -18.01 1.75 -4.25
N GLU A 161 -19.12 2.43 -4.56
CA GLU A 161 -19.29 3.16 -5.80
C GLU A 161 -18.70 4.56 -5.68
N ARG A 162 -17.69 4.89 -6.50
CA ARG A 162 -17.07 6.22 -6.54
C ARG A 162 -17.49 7.01 -7.77
N PHE A 163 -17.73 8.31 -7.58
CA PHE A 163 -17.75 9.25 -8.69
C PHE A 163 -16.30 9.58 -9.08
N LEU A 164 -15.95 9.32 -10.35
CA LEU A 164 -14.58 9.49 -10.84
C LEU A 164 -14.52 10.66 -11.81
N GLU A 165 -13.70 11.65 -11.47
CA GLU A 165 -13.43 12.77 -12.36
C GLU A 165 -12.61 12.30 -13.58
N PRO A 166 -12.87 12.82 -14.79
CA PRO A 166 -12.15 12.41 -16.00
C PRO A 166 -10.63 12.53 -15.88
N GLU A 167 -10.16 13.56 -15.17
CA GLU A 167 -8.73 13.82 -14.95
C GLU A 167 -8.05 12.67 -14.19
N VAL A 168 -8.73 12.10 -13.18
CA VAL A 168 -8.22 10.95 -12.41
C VAL A 168 -8.14 9.71 -13.30
N VAL A 169 -9.11 9.51 -14.19
CA VAL A 169 -9.09 8.39 -15.15
C VAL A 169 -7.93 8.54 -16.13
N GLU A 170 -7.62 9.75 -16.59
CA GLU A 170 -6.46 10.02 -17.45
C GLU A 170 -5.11 9.73 -16.78
N GLU A 171 -5.00 9.84 -15.45
CA GLU A 171 -3.77 9.50 -14.72
C GLU A 171 -3.39 8.01 -14.81
N THR A 172 -4.37 7.14 -15.09
CA THR A 172 -4.18 5.69 -15.20
C THR A 172 -3.61 5.23 -16.54
N VAL A 173 -3.46 6.14 -17.51
CA VAL A 173 -2.84 5.86 -18.81
C VAL A 173 -1.34 5.60 -18.60
N LEU A 174 -0.86 4.46 -19.08
CA LEU A 174 0.56 4.11 -18.93
C LEU A 174 1.42 4.92 -19.90
N PRO A 175 2.39 5.72 -19.43
CA PRO A 175 3.25 6.50 -20.32
C PRO A 175 4.18 5.59 -21.13
N GLY A 176 4.32 5.85 -22.43
CA GLY A 176 5.22 5.09 -23.30
C GLY A 176 4.71 3.72 -23.76
N PHE A 177 3.47 3.38 -23.43
CA PHE A 177 2.74 2.29 -24.07
C PHE A 177 1.82 2.93 -25.13
N ASP A 178 2.16 2.80 -26.41
CA ASP A 178 1.28 3.25 -27.49
C ASP A 178 -0.03 2.42 -27.46
N ALA A 179 -1.16 3.11 -27.61
CA ALA A 179 -2.50 2.50 -27.64
C ALA A 179 -2.78 1.75 -28.94
#